data_AF-A0A7D7KMG5-F1
#
_entry.id   AF-A0A7D7KMG5-F1
#
_cell.length_a   1.000
_cell.length_b   1.000
_cell.length_c   1.000
_cell.angle_alpha   90.00
_cell.angle_beta   90.00
_cell.angle_gamma   90.00
#
_symmetry.space_group_name_H-M   'P 1'
#
loop_
_entity.id
_entity.type
_entity.pdbx_description
1 polymer ?
#
loop_
_entity_poly.entity_id
_entity_poly.type
_entity_poly.pdbx_seq_one_letter_code
_entity_poly.pdbx_strand_id
1 'polypeptide(L)'
;MQYIQEDGTKRFAKDSKKEGCFHPVGGMDALAAAPALVIAEGYATAASLAEGLGHATVAAFDSGNLPHVARALREKFPDKPIVIAGDDDKAQEIERGHNPGRAKAEEAAKAVGGKAIFPIFAPGEQQANPKGFTDFNDLANKSELGRDGLKRQVGAAVGQVLIEEGRRQQQEQRQERAEKQQQQPERPRRAARIG
;
A
#
# COMPACT_ATOMS: atom_id res chain seq x y z
N MET A 1 0.68 19.70 -14.23
CA MET A 1 -0.49 19.75 -15.15
C MET A 1 -0.63 18.40 -15.83
N GLN A 2 -1.79 17.75 -15.64
CA GLN A 2 -2.17 16.51 -16.32
C GLN A 2 -3.16 16.88 -17.43
N TYR A 3 -2.91 16.38 -18.63
CA TYR A 3 -3.79 16.52 -19.78
C TYR A 3 -4.49 15.17 -20.00
N ILE A 4 -5.80 15.19 -20.20
CA ILE A 4 -6.57 14.02 -20.59
C ILE A 4 -6.97 14.24 -22.04
N GLN A 5 -6.55 13.35 -22.94
CA GLN A 5 -6.99 13.38 -24.35
C GLN A 5 -8.39 12.78 -24.48
N GLU A 6 -9.07 13.02 -25.60
CA GLU A 6 -10.45 12.51 -25.85
C GLU A 6 -10.55 10.98 -25.81
N ASP A 7 -9.44 10.26 -25.99
CA ASP A 7 -9.35 8.80 -25.88
C ASP A 7 -9.11 8.28 -24.44
N GLY A 8 -9.06 9.17 -23.46
CA GLY A 8 -8.80 8.86 -22.06
C GLY A 8 -7.32 8.73 -21.69
N THR A 9 -6.38 8.86 -22.64
CA THR A 9 -4.96 8.83 -22.33
C THR A 9 -4.54 10.07 -21.54
N LYS A 10 -3.97 9.84 -20.36
CA LYS A 10 -3.48 10.88 -19.46
C LYS A 10 -2.01 11.14 -19.77
N ARG A 11 -1.71 12.33 -20.30
CA ARG A 11 -0.33 12.80 -20.55
C ARG A 11 0.04 13.85 -19.53
N PHE A 12 1.23 13.72 -18.97
CA PHE A 12 1.81 14.76 -18.14
C PHE A 12 2.74 15.66 -18.98
N ALA A 13 2.86 16.92 -18.60
CA ALA A 13 3.77 17.86 -19.25
C ALA A 13 5.21 17.30 -19.33
N LYS A 14 5.84 17.43 -20.50
CA LYS A 14 7.28 17.16 -20.69
C LYS A 14 8.08 17.99 -19.68
N ASP A 15 9.12 17.40 -19.09
CA ASP A 15 10.07 18.01 -18.14
C ASP A 15 9.58 18.30 -16.71
N SER A 16 8.41 17.80 -16.30
CA SER A 16 8.05 17.79 -14.87
C SER A 16 8.85 16.69 -14.14
N LYS A 17 9.47 17.00 -12.98
CA LYS A 17 9.98 15.96 -12.06
C LYS A 17 8.81 15.09 -11.62
N LYS A 18 8.58 13.96 -12.30
CA LYS A 18 7.50 13.02 -11.96
C LYS A 18 7.91 12.03 -10.88
N GLU A 19 9.17 11.59 -10.94
CA GLU A 19 9.67 10.55 -10.04
C GLU A 19 9.64 11.02 -8.59
N GLY A 20 8.98 10.24 -7.74
CA GLY A 20 8.86 10.50 -6.31
C GLY A 20 7.88 11.62 -5.94
N CYS A 21 7.21 12.26 -6.90
CA CYS A 21 6.13 13.20 -6.61
C CYS A 21 4.83 12.44 -6.35
N PHE A 22 4.15 12.77 -5.26
CA PHE A 22 2.90 12.15 -4.86
C PHE A 22 1.97 13.16 -4.18
N HIS A 23 0.71 12.80 -4.03
CA HIS A 23 -0.26 13.61 -3.30
C HIS A 23 -0.83 12.85 -2.11
N PRO A 24 -0.63 13.33 -0.86
CA PRO A 24 -1.25 12.76 0.31
C PRO A 24 -2.72 13.21 0.40
N VAL A 25 -3.65 12.29 0.15
CA VAL A 25 -5.07 12.55 0.34
C VAL A 25 -5.33 12.66 1.85
N GLY A 26 -5.76 13.85 2.29
CA GLY A 26 -5.90 14.19 3.71
C GLY A 26 -4.67 14.90 4.31
N GLY A 27 -3.60 15.11 3.54
CA GLY A 27 -2.41 15.85 3.97
C GLY A 27 -1.34 15.00 4.66
N MET A 28 -0.13 15.56 4.79
CA MET A 28 1.03 14.84 5.31
C MET A 28 0.91 14.49 6.80
N ASP A 29 0.26 15.32 7.61
CA ASP A 29 0.10 15.06 9.04
C ASP A 29 -0.86 13.88 9.29
N ALA A 30 -1.97 13.84 8.54
CA ALA A 30 -2.89 12.71 8.58
C ALA A 30 -2.22 11.41 8.08
N LEU A 31 -1.35 11.50 7.06
CA LEU A 31 -0.56 10.38 6.58
C LEU A 31 0.46 9.90 7.65
N ALA A 32 1.07 10.84 8.37
CA ALA A 32 1.96 10.53 9.49
C ALA A 32 1.22 9.95 10.70
N ALA A 33 -0.08 10.22 10.87
CA ALA A 33 -0.93 9.60 11.89
C ALA A 33 -1.53 8.25 11.47
N ALA A 34 -1.63 7.97 10.17
CA ALA A 34 -2.25 6.74 9.65
C ALA A 34 -1.52 5.47 10.14
N PRO A 35 -2.24 4.38 10.49
CA PRO A 35 -1.62 3.16 11.01
C PRO A 35 -0.80 2.42 9.96
N ALA A 36 -1.16 2.56 8.68
CA ALA A 36 -0.44 2.04 7.53
C ALA A 36 -0.45 3.07 6.40
N LEU A 37 0.53 2.99 5.51
CA LEU A 37 0.61 3.81 4.31
C LEU A 37 -0.05 3.06 3.16
N VAL A 38 -1.09 3.66 2.57
CA VAL A 38 -1.79 3.07 1.42
C VAL A 38 -1.56 3.96 0.21
N ILE A 39 -0.98 3.38 -0.85
CA ILE A 39 -0.55 4.09 -2.05
C ILE A 39 -1.34 3.54 -3.23
N ALA A 40 -1.96 4.41 -4.01
CA ALA A 40 -2.65 4.07 -5.25
C ALA A 40 -2.06 4.84 -6.44
N GLU A 41 -2.29 4.36 -7.65
CA GLU A 41 -1.89 5.04 -8.88
C GLU A 41 -2.69 6.35 -9.05
N GLY A 42 -4.01 6.26 -9.17
CA GLY A 42 -4.87 7.42 -9.42
C GLY A 42 -5.30 8.18 -8.16
N TYR A 43 -5.56 9.49 -8.31
CA TYR A 43 -6.13 10.31 -7.24
C TYR A 43 -7.55 9.85 -6.84
N ALA A 44 -8.42 9.53 -7.80
CA ALA A 44 -9.78 9.07 -7.52
C ALA A 44 -9.79 7.76 -6.71
N THR A 45 -8.89 6.84 -7.08
CA THR A 45 -8.64 5.60 -6.35
C THR A 45 -8.13 5.88 -4.95
N ALA A 46 -7.11 6.71 -4.78
CA ALA A 46 -6.60 7.11 -3.47
C ALA A 46 -7.69 7.76 -2.59
N ALA A 47 -8.54 8.62 -3.16
CA ALA A 47 -9.64 9.26 -2.45
C ALA A 47 -10.69 8.24 -1.98
N SER A 48 -11.12 7.33 -2.86
CA SER A 48 -12.03 6.25 -2.50
C SER A 48 -11.46 5.38 -1.38
N LEU A 49 -10.17 5.05 -1.44
CA LEU A 49 -9.47 4.31 -0.40
C LEU A 49 -9.45 5.06 0.94
N ALA A 50 -9.20 6.37 0.91
CA ALA A 50 -9.19 7.20 2.12
C ALA A 50 -10.57 7.24 2.78
N GLU A 51 -11.64 7.36 1.99
CA GLU A 51 -13.03 7.26 2.48
C GLU A 51 -13.34 5.89 3.06
N GLY A 52 -12.92 4.81 2.39
CA GLY A 52 -13.16 3.44 2.85
C GLY A 52 -12.40 3.08 4.14
N LEU A 53 -11.17 3.57 4.29
CA LEU A 53 -10.29 3.29 5.43
C LEU A 53 -10.50 4.26 6.60
N GLY A 54 -10.99 5.47 6.34
CA GLY A 54 -11.10 6.53 7.34
C GLY A 54 -9.77 7.17 7.74
N HIS A 55 -8.70 6.97 6.96
CA HIS A 55 -7.40 7.61 7.17
C HIS A 55 -6.74 7.97 5.84
N ALA A 56 -5.71 8.81 5.91
CA ALA A 56 -5.01 9.33 4.74
C ALA A 56 -4.38 8.22 3.89
N THR A 57 -4.33 8.48 2.59
CA THR A 57 -3.74 7.63 1.54
C THR A 57 -2.89 8.48 0.60
N VAL A 58 -2.26 7.88 -0.39
CA VAL A 58 -1.34 8.55 -1.31
C VAL A 58 -1.68 8.22 -2.76
N ALA A 59 -1.72 9.24 -3.61
CA ALA A 59 -1.78 9.08 -5.06
C ALA A 59 -0.38 9.26 -5.68
N ALA A 60 0.07 8.27 -6.45
CA ALA A 60 1.36 8.29 -7.17
C ALA A 60 1.25 8.88 -8.59
N PHE A 61 0.02 9.09 -9.07
CA PHE A 61 -0.38 9.60 -10.39
C PHE A 61 -0.05 8.74 -11.60
N ASP A 62 0.87 7.79 -11.48
CA ASP A 62 1.37 6.94 -12.56
C ASP A 62 1.86 5.60 -12.01
N SER A 63 1.51 4.49 -12.65
CA SER A 63 1.96 3.13 -12.26
C SER A 63 3.48 3.02 -12.22
N GLY A 64 4.18 3.63 -13.17
CA GLY A 64 5.65 3.67 -13.20
C GLY A 64 6.24 4.42 -12.01
N ASN A 65 5.50 5.34 -11.40
CA ASN A 65 5.93 6.10 -10.22
C ASN A 65 5.67 5.37 -8.88
N LEU A 66 4.86 4.30 -8.87
CA LEU A 66 4.54 3.54 -7.65
C LEU A 66 5.80 3.07 -6.89
N PRO A 67 6.81 2.43 -7.53
CA PRO A 67 8.00 1.99 -6.81
C PRO A 67 8.81 3.15 -6.22
N HIS A 68 8.87 4.29 -6.91
CA HIS A 68 9.62 5.47 -6.44
C HIS A 68 8.93 6.10 -5.22
N VAL A 69 7.61 6.29 -5.29
CA VAL A 69 6.80 6.83 -4.18
C VAL A 69 6.84 5.88 -2.98
N ALA A 70 6.69 4.57 -3.21
CA ALA A 70 6.76 3.57 -2.16
C ALA A 70 8.11 3.62 -1.42
N ARG A 71 9.23 3.68 -2.15
CA ARG A 71 10.58 3.77 -1.55
C ARG A 71 10.76 5.05 -0.74
N ALA A 72 10.37 6.20 -1.30
CA ALA A 72 10.47 7.48 -0.61
C ALA A 72 9.65 7.49 0.70
N LEU A 73 8.46 6.89 0.69
CA LEU A 73 7.63 6.77 1.89
C LEU A 73 8.17 5.76 2.89
N ARG A 74 8.76 4.65 2.43
CA ARG A 74 9.46 3.69 3.30
C ARG A 74 10.65 4.35 4.00
N GLU A 75 11.44 5.14 3.30
CA GLU A 75 12.58 5.86 3.89
C GLU A 75 12.11 6.86 4.96
N LYS A 76 11.00 7.57 4.69
CA LYS A 76 10.44 8.53 5.64
C LYS A 76 9.75 7.88 6.84
N PHE A 77 9.13 6.72 6.65
CA PHE A 77 8.37 6.00 7.66
C PHE A 77 8.81 4.53 7.71
N PRO A 78 10.03 4.25 8.22
CA PRO A 78 10.65 2.93 8.14
C PRO A 78 9.83 1.83 8.82
N ASP A 79 9.16 2.16 9.93
CA ASP A 79 8.40 1.20 10.74
C ASP A 79 6.94 1.05 10.31
N LYS A 80 6.47 1.88 9.36
CA LYS A 80 5.07 1.82 8.94
C LYS A 80 4.86 0.74 7.90
N PRO A 81 3.80 -0.06 8.02
CA PRO A 81 3.45 -1.00 6.97
C PRO A 81 2.98 -0.27 5.72
N ILE A 82 3.28 -0.82 4.55
CA ILE A 82 2.95 -0.22 3.25
C ILE A 82 2.07 -1.17 2.44
N VAL A 83 0.96 -0.64 1.94
CA VAL A 83 0.03 -1.33 1.05
C VAL A 83 -0.04 -0.58 -0.27
N ILE A 84 0.14 -1.30 -1.38
CA ILE A 84 0.03 -0.75 -2.73
C ILE A 84 -1.30 -1.23 -3.33
N ALA A 85 -2.22 -0.30 -3.56
CA ALA A 85 -3.47 -0.56 -4.25
C ALA A 85 -3.27 -0.31 -5.75
N GLY A 86 -3.14 -1.40 -6.50
CA GLY A 86 -2.93 -1.35 -7.94
C GLY A 86 -4.21 -1.53 -8.74
N ASP A 87 -4.14 -1.11 -10.00
CA ASP A 87 -5.20 -1.32 -10.99
C ASP A 87 -5.08 -2.74 -11.59
N ASP A 88 -6.21 -3.40 -11.82
CA ASP A 88 -6.32 -4.72 -12.43
C ASP A 88 -6.99 -4.65 -13.81
N ASP A 89 -6.30 -4.00 -14.76
CA ASP A 89 -6.69 -3.89 -16.17
C ASP A 89 -6.68 -5.23 -16.93
N LYS A 90 -7.71 -6.05 -16.73
CA LYS A 90 -7.89 -7.33 -17.44
C LYS A 90 -7.99 -7.16 -18.95
N ALA A 91 -8.53 -6.04 -19.43
CA ALA A 91 -8.59 -5.74 -20.85
C ALA A 91 -7.18 -5.68 -21.49
N GLN A 92 -6.22 -5.03 -20.82
CA GLN A 92 -4.85 -4.95 -21.31
C GLN A 92 -4.13 -6.29 -21.22
N GLU A 93 -4.41 -7.07 -20.18
CA GLU A 93 -3.89 -8.44 -20.05
C GLU A 93 -4.34 -9.33 -21.21
N ILE A 94 -5.61 -9.24 -21.62
CA ILE A 94 -6.14 -10.00 -22.76
C ILE A 94 -5.57 -9.50 -24.09
N GLU A 95 -5.47 -8.19 -24.31
CA GLU A 95 -5.02 -7.61 -25.57
C GLU A 95 -3.51 -7.77 -25.79
N ARG A 96 -2.71 -7.62 -24.72
CA ARG A 96 -1.25 -7.46 -24.79
C ARG A 96 -0.47 -8.55 -24.03
N GLY A 97 -1.17 -9.44 -23.33
CA GLY A 97 -0.55 -10.46 -22.48
C GLY A 97 0.07 -9.90 -21.19
N HIS A 98 -0.18 -8.62 -20.85
CA HIS A 98 0.45 -7.96 -19.71
C HIS A 98 -0.47 -6.91 -19.08
N ASN A 99 -0.51 -6.89 -17.74
CA ASN A 99 -1.18 -5.86 -16.95
C ASN A 99 -0.11 -4.99 -16.23
N PRO A 100 0.19 -3.79 -16.76
CA PRO A 100 1.23 -2.94 -16.21
C PRO A 100 0.89 -2.40 -14.82
N GLY A 101 -0.37 -2.05 -14.56
CA GLY A 101 -0.83 -1.57 -13.24
C GLY A 101 -0.59 -2.61 -12.16
N ARG A 102 -0.99 -3.86 -12.43
CA ARG A 102 -0.74 -5.01 -11.54
C ARG A 102 0.75 -5.27 -11.34
N ALA A 103 1.51 -5.40 -12.42
CA ALA A 103 2.93 -5.68 -12.34
C ALA A 103 3.72 -4.61 -11.57
N LYS A 104 3.39 -3.32 -11.78
CA LYS A 104 4.04 -2.22 -11.07
C LYS A 104 3.65 -2.11 -9.61
N ALA A 105 2.40 -2.41 -9.26
CA ALA A 105 1.98 -2.48 -7.87
C ALA A 105 2.70 -3.60 -7.12
N GLU A 106 2.84 -4.77 -7.73
CA GLU A 106 3.61 -5.90 -7.18
C GLU A 106 5.10 -5.58 -7.05
N GLU A 107 5.71 -4.94 -8.08
CA GLU A 107 7.09 -4.47 -8.04
C GLU A 107 7.30 -3.48 -6.88
N ALA A 108 6.42 -2.49 -6.74
CA ALA A 108 6.49 -1.49 -5.68
C ALA A 108 6.37 -2.12 -4.29
N ALA A 109 5.41 -3.02 -4.10
CA ALA A 109 5.22 -3.74 -2.84
C ALA A 109 6.48 -4.54 -2.48
N LYS A 110 7.01 -5.32 -3.43
CA LYS A 110 8.25 -6.08 -3.23
C LYS A 110 9.43 -5.19 -2.86
N ALA A 111 9.58 -4.04 -3.51
CA ALA A 111 10.69 -3.12 -3.29
C ALA A 111 10.74 -2.54 -1.87
N VAL A 112 9.62 -2.55 -1.13
CA VAL A 112 9.52 -1.95 0.21
C VAL A 112 9.08 -2.94 1.29
N GLY A 113 9.05 -4.24 0.98
CA GLY A 113 8.50 -5.26 1.88
C GLY A 113 7.03 -5.00 2.25
N GLY A 114 6.26 -4.41 1.32
CA GLY A 114 4.84 -4.13 1.48
C GLY A 114 3.95 -5.20 0.84
N LYS A 115 2.64 -4.92 0.78
CA LYS A 115 1.63 -5.81 0.19
C LYS A 115 0.92 -5.13 -0.98
N ALA A 116 0.85 -5.79 -2.13
CA ALA A 116 0.01 -5.35 -3.24
C ALA A 116 -1.41 -5.89 -3.08
N ILE A 117 -2.40 -5.07 -3.37
CA ILE A 117 -3.82 -5.43 -3.37
C ILE A 117 -4.50 -4.96 -4.65
N PHE A 118 -5.53 -5.69 -5.05
CA PHE A 118 -6.28 -5.47 -6.27
C PHE A 118 -7.78 -5.56 -5.98
N PRO A 119 -8.62 -4.78 -6.68
CA PRO A 119 -10.05 -4.84 -6.49
C PRO A 119 -10.61 -6.20 -6.92
N ILE A 120 -11.52 -6.74 -6.11
CA ILE A 120 -12.31 -7.92 -6.45
C ILE A 120 -13.72 -7.45 -6.75
N PHE A 121 -14.16 -7.59 -8.00
CA PHE A 121 -15.50 -7.19 -8.46
C PHE A 121 -16.54 -8.28 -8.22
N ALA A 122 -17.82 -7.95 -8.36
CA ALA A 122 -18.89 -8.94 -8.28
C ALA A 122 -18.75 -9.98 -9.41
N PRO A 123 -19.23 -11.21 -9.22
CA PRO A 123 -19.13 -12.26 -10.24
C PRO A 123 -19.72 -11.80 -11.59
N GLY A 124 -18.96 -11.96 -12.67
CA GLY A 124 -19.41 -11.60 -14.02
C GLY A 124 -19.10 -10.16 -14.46
N GLU A 125 -18.91 -9.21 -13.53
CA GLU A 125 -18.73 -7.79 -13.88
C GLU A 125 -17.49 -7.53 -14.74
N GLN A 126 -16.33 -7.98 -14.26
CA GLN A 126 -15.07 -7.77 -14.95
C GLN A 126 -14.97 -8.59 -16.24
N GLN A 127 -15.71 -9.69 -16.36
CA GLN A 127 -15.77 -10.49 -17.59
C GLN A 127 -16.68 -9.83 -18.65
N ALA A 128 -17.81 -9.29 -18.22
CA ALA A 128 -18.75 -8.60 -19.09
C ALA A 128 -18.23 -7.23 -19.57
N ASN A 129 -17.48 -6.52 -18.72
CA ASN A 129 -16.88 -5.23 -19.07
C ASN A 129 -15.45 -5.07 -18.49
N PRO A 130 -14.44 -5.72 -19.07
CA PRO A 130 -13.06 -5.69 -18.57
C PRO A 130 -12.41 -4.29 -18.54
N LYS A 131 -12.93 -3.33 -19.32
CA LYS A 131 -12.44 -1.94 -19.34
C LYS A 131 -13.15 -1.04 -18.32
N GLY A 132 -14.29 -1.47 -17.79
CA GLY A 132 -15.10 -0.69 -16.86
C GLY A 132 -14.89 -1.03 -15.39
N PHE A 133 -14.14 -2.10 -15.11
CA PHE A 133 -13.87 -2.65 -13.78
C PHE A 133 -12.38 -2.92 -13.63
N THR A 134 -11.63 -1.86 -13.35
CA THR A 134 -10.17 -1.92 -13.35
C THR A 134 -9.59 -1.54 -11.99
N ASP A 135 -10.18 -0.59 -11.28
CA ASP A 135 -9.62 -0.06 -10.03
C ASP A 135 -10.61 -0.09 -8.84
N PHE A 136 -10.13 0.30 -7.66
CA PHE A 136 -10.95 0.39 -6.46
C PHE A 136 -12.00 1.51 -6.51
N ASN A 137 -11.81 2.53 -7.34
CA ASN A 137 -12.81 3.58 -7.53
C ASN A 137 -14.00 3.05 -8.35
N ASP A 138 -13.75 2.18 -9.33
CA ASP A 138 -14.78 1.43 -10.05
C ASP A 138 -15.52 0.44 -9.14
N LEU A 139 -14.79 -0.23 -8.24
CA LEU A 139 -15.42 -1.07 -7.21
C LEU A 139 -16.39 -0.26 -6.35
N ALA A 140 -16.01 0.97 -5.98
CA ALA A 140 -16.81 1.83 -5.13
C ALA A 140 -18.08 2.36 -5.81
N ASN A 141 -17.99 2.69 -7.10
CA ASN A 141 -19.02 3.49 -7.79
C ASN A 141 -19.79 2.73 -8.89
N LYS A 142 -19.26 1.63 -9.42
CA LYS A 142 -19.87 0.87 -10.53
C LYS A 142 -20.26 -0.55 -10.16
N SER A 143 -19.51 -1.19 -9.26
CA SER A 143 -19.77 -2.58 -8.87
C SER A 143 -21.01 -2.70 -7.99
N GLU A 144 -21.73 -3.81 -8.10
CA GLU A 144 -22.79 -4.21 -7.18
C GLU A 144 -22.31 -4.29 -5.72
N LEU A 145 -21.01 -4.56 -5.50
CA LEU A 145 -20.43 -4.57 -4.16
C LEU A 145 -20.32 -3.16 -3.55
N GLY A 146 -20.19 -2.14 -4.40
CA GLY A 146 -20.11 -0.73 -4.04
C GLY A 146 -19.07 -0.37 -2.99
N ARG A 147 -19.31 0.76 -2.31
CA ARG A 147 -18.45 1.29 -1.23
C ARG A 147 -18.27 0.33 -0.06
N ASP A 148 -19.27 -0.49 0.24
CA ASP A 148 -19.16 -1.51 1.29
C ASP A 148 -18.19 -2.62 0.89
N GLY A 149 -18.23 -3.04 -0.38
CA GLY A 149 -17.25 -3.94 -0.98
C GLY A 149 -15.84 -3.42 -0.87
N LEU A 150 -15.64 -2.16 -1.27
CA LEU A 150 -14.38 -1.44 -1.10
C LEU A 150 -13.90 -1.51 0.35
N LYS A 151 -14.71 -0.99 1.29
CA LYS A 151 -14.37 -0.92 2.72
C LYS A 151 -13.99 -2.27 3.31
N ARG A 152 -14.73 -3.33 2.97
CA ARG A 152 -14.42 -4.69 3.43
C ARG A 152 -13.07 -5.17 2.90
N GLN A 153 -12.81 -5.03 1.61
CA GLN A 153 -11.58 -5.52 0.98
C GLN A 153 -10.35 -4.80 1.51
N VAL A 154 -10.38 -3.47 1.53
CA VAL A 154 -9.23 -2.65 1.92
C VAL A 154 -8.99 -2.70 3.43
N GLY A 155 -10.07 -2.69 4.22
CA GLY A 155 -9.99 -2.84 5.67
C GLY A 155 -9.43 -4.19 6.09
N ALA A 156 -9.86 -5.28 5.43
CA ALA A 156 -9.31 -6.61 5.68
C ALA A 156 -7.82 -6.69 5.32
N ALA A 157 -7.42 -6.15 4.17
CA ALA A 157 -6.03 -6.18 3.74
C ALA A 157 -5.11 -5.37 4.66
N VAL A 158 -5.50 -4.13 5.01
CA VAL A 158 -4.74 -3.29 5.94
C VAL A 158 -4.71 -3.92 7.32
N GLY A 159 -5.84 -4.44 7.82
CA GLY A 159 -5.91 -5.13 9.11
C GLY A 159 -4.96 -6.33 9.19
N GLN A 160 -4.88 -7.15 8.14
CA GLN A 160 -3.93 -8.27 8.08
C GLN A 160 -2.48 -7.79 8.18
N VAL A 161 -2.12 -6.77 7.40
CA VAL A 161 -0.76 -6.21 7.39
C VAL A 161 -0.39 -5.64 8.77
N LEU A 162 -1.31 -4.95 9.44
CA LEU A 162 -1.09 -4.45 10.80
C LEU A 162 -0.89 -5.58 11.82
N ILE A 163 -1.66 -6.66 11.70
CA ILE A 163 -1.51 -7.84 12.57
C ILE A 163 -0.15 -8.52 12.35
N GLU A 164 0.26 -8.70 11.10
CA GLU A 164 1.55 -9.30 10.73
C GLU A 164 2.72 -8.48 11.29
N GLU A 165 2.66 -7.16 11.13
CA GLU A 165 3.70 -6.25 11.59
C GLU A 165 3.76 -6.16 13.13
N GLY A 166 2.60 -6.13 13.79
CA GLY A 166 2.55 -6.21 15.25
C GLY A 166 3.12 -7.53 15.80
N ARG A 167 2.89 -8.65 15.11
CA ARG A 167 3.51 -9.95 15.47
C ARG A 167 5.03 -9.93 15.25
N ARG A 168 5.50 -9.35 14.14
CA ARG A 168 6.93 -9.24 13.84
C ARG A 168 7.66 -8.43 14.93
N GLN A 169 7.15 -7.25 15.26
CA GLN A 169 7.72 -6.39 16.30
C GLN A 169 7.74 -7.06 17.67
N GLN A 170 6.69 -7.81 18.04
CA GLN A 170 6.67 -8.57 19.29
C GLN A 170 7.71 -9.70 19.32
N GLN A 171 7.95 -10.36 18.20
CA GLN A 171 8.97 -11.42 18.10
C GLN A 171 10.39 -10.85 18.20
N GLU A 172 10.67 -9.77 17.47
CA GLU A 172 11.95 -9.05 17.52
C GLU A 172 12.25 -8.59 18.95
N GLN A 173 11.29 -7.93 19.62
CA GLN A 173 11.45 -7.52 21.02
C GLN A 173 11.68 -8.68 21.99
N ARG A 174 11.05 -9.84 21.76
CA ARG A 174 11.26 -11.04 22.58
C ARG A 174 12.67 -11.61 22.37
N GLN A 175 13.13 -11.66 21.13
CA GLN A 175 14.49 -12.13 20.79
C GLN A 175 15.55 -11.23 21.42
N GLU A 176 15.44 -9.91 21.23
CA GLU A 176 16.37 -8.96 21.84
C GLU A 176 16.43 -9.06 23.37
N ARG A 177 15.27 -9.25 24.02
CA ARG A 177 15.20 -9.44 25.48
C ARG A 177 15.88 -10.75 25.92
N ALA A 178 15.69 -11.82 25.17
CA ALA A 178 16.32 -13.11 25.46
C ALA A 178 17.84 -13.06 25.29
N GLU A 179 18.33 -12.42 24.21
CA GLU A 179 19.76 -12.23 23.96
C GLU A 179 20.43 -11.39 25.07
N LYS A 180 19.79 -10.29 25.48
CA LYS A 180 20.29 -9.44 26.58
C LYS A 180 20.33 -10.18 27.92
N GLN A 181 19.45 -11.14 28.16
CA GLN A 181 19.46 -11.97 29.38
C GLN A 181 20.56 -13.04 29.34
N GLN A 182 20.84 -13.62 28.17
CA GLN A 182 21.90 -14.63 28.01
C GLN A 182 23.33 -14.02 28.06
N GLN A 183 23.48 -12.74 27.70
CA GLN A 183 24.77 -12.04 27.72
C GLN A 183 25.10 -11.37 29.07
N GLN A 184 24.24 -11.44 30.09
CA GLN A 184 24.60 -10.96 31.43
C GLN A 184 25.53 -11.98 32.12
N PRO A 185 26.79 -11.62 32.43
CA PRO A 185 27.69 -12.53 33.13
C PRO A 185 27.14 -12.84 34.53
N GLU A 186 27.18 -14.11 34.93
CA GLU A 186 26.89 -14.50 36.32
C GLU A 186 27.75 -13.66 37.26
N ARG A 187 27.12 -12.78 38.04
CA ARG A 187 27.84 -12.01 39.07
C ARG A 187 28.49 -13.03 40.02
N PRO A 188 29.83 -13.00 40.22
CA PRO A 188 30.47 -13.94 41.11
C PRO A 188 29.86 -13.76 42.51
N ARG A 189 29.26 -14.85 43.03
CA ARG A 189 28.75 -14.89 44.40
C ARG A 189 29.92 -14.55 45.33
N ARG A 190 29.90 -13.36 45.95
CA ARG A 190 30.87 -12.98 46.98
C ARG A 190 30.81 -14.06 48.08
N ALA A 191 31.85 -14.88 48.15
CA ALA A 191 32.05 -15.80 49.26
C ALA A 191 32.19 -14.96 50.54
N ALA A 192 31.17 -14.98 51.38
CA ALA A 192 31.26 -14.46 52.73
C ALA A 192 32.23 -15.38 53.51
N ARG A 193 33.48 -14.94 53.65
CA ARG A 193 34.36 -15.46 54.70
C ARG A 193 33.85 -14.89 56.02
N ILE A 194 33.17 -15.73 56.79
CA ILE A 194 32.91 -15.50 58.20
C ILE A 194 34.01 -16.28 58.93
N GLY A 195 34.85 -15.54 59.66
CA GLY A 195 35.88 -16.09 60.55
C GLY A 195 35.35 -16.40 61.94
#